data_AF-A0A157ZDP2-F1
#
_entry.id   AF-A0A157ZDP2-F1
#
_cell.length_a   1.000
_cell.length_b   1.000
_cell.length_c   1.000
_cell.angle_alpha   90.00
_cell.angle_beta   90.00
_cell.angle_gamma   90.00
#
_symmetry.space_group_name_H-M   'P 1'
#
loop_
_entity.id
_entity.type
_entity.pdbx_description
1 polymer ?
#
loop_
_entity_poly.entity_id
_entity_poly.type
_entity_poly.pdbx_seq_one_letter_code
_entity_poly.pdbx_strand_id
1 'polypeptide(L)'
;MDLSEKLEILADAAKYDASCASGGSPKRESRGIDGLGASTGSGICHSFTPDGRCVSLLKILLTNFCLYDCRYCINRRSSNVPRARFTPEEVVNLTLDFYRRNYIDGLFLSSGVIRSSNYTMEQLVLVAKLLREKHQFRGYIHLKTIPDADPGLIAQAGRYADRLSVNIELPTEISLERLAPEKSGRTIKLAMGNIRVAREESEAEPRAPKFAPAGQSTQMIVGADETDDRTILGTAETLYGSYQLKRVYYSAFSPIPDSPSGVPSKAPPLLREHRLYQADFLMRGYGFAASELLGDAGNLPLDVDPKLAWALAHRDRFPVDLNVAPARTIARVPGIGMRNAKRIVELRRARRVRYQDLVRLRCSMDKVKPFVVTADYRPPLSEAPSDTLRRALATEPVQLSLL
;
A
#
# COMPACT_ATOMS: atom_id res chain seq x y z
N MET A 1 28.20 16.72 7.78
CA MET A 1 27.18 15.91 8.45
C MET A 1 27.76 14.56 8.77
N ASP A 2 27.62 14.16 10.03
CA ASP A 2 27.94 12.80 10.44
C ASP A 2 26.87 11.80 9.97
N LEU A 3 27.09 10.51 10.23
CA LEU A 3 26.19 9.44 9.80
C LEU A 3 24.81 9.50 10.48
N SER A 4 24.76 9.96 11.74
CA SER A 4 23.53 10.02 12.53
C SER A 4 22.62 11.14 12.04
N GLU A 5 23.19 12.30 11.74
CA GLU A 5 22.50 13.45 11.18
C GLU A 5 21.93 13.13 9.78
N LYS A 6 22.73 12.46 8.94
CA LYS A 6 22.24 11.95 7.64
C LYS A 6 21.07 10.98 7.82
N LEU A 7 21.15 10.07 8.79
CA LEU A 7 20.09 9.10 9.05
C LEU A 7 18.80 9.78 9.49
N GLU A 8 18.85 10.76 10.38
CA GLU A 8 17.66 11.51 10.80
C GLU A 8 16.97 12.20 9.60
N ILE A 9 17.74 12.92 8.79
CA ILE A 9 17.23 13.62 7.60
C ILE A 9 16.62 12.63 6.59
N LEU A 10 17.32 11.53 6.30
CA LEU A 10 16.95 10.62 5.23
C LEU A 10 15.90 9.58 5.63
N ALA A 11 15.78 9.27 6.92
CA ALA A 11 14.67 8.49 7.46
C ALA A 11 13.38 9.32 7.49
N ASP A 12 13.45 10.59 7.93
CA ASP A 12 12.27 11.48 7.92
C ASP A 12 11.79 11.72 6.50
N ALA A 13 12.69 12.02 5.56
CA ALA A 13 12.35 12.22 4.15
C ALA A 13 11.73 10.97 3.49
N ALA A 14 12.06 9.77 3.97
CA ALA A 14 11.50 8.51 3.47
C ALA A 14 10.04 8.30 3.91
N LYS A 15 9.50 9.05 4.88
CA LYS A 15 8.11 8.83 5.37
C LYS A 15 7.06 8.97 4.27
N TYR A 16 7.31 9.83 3.28
CA TYR A 16 6.43 10.09 2.13
C TYR A 16 6.40 8.95 1.09
N ASP A 17 7.29 7.97 1.18
CA ASP A 17 7.22 6.74 0.36
C ASP A 17 6.30 5.71 1.01
N ALA A 18 5.02 5.70 0.65
CA ALA A 18 4.07 4.68 1.10
C ALA A 18 4.39 3.35 0.40
N SER A 19 5.24 2.54 1.01
CA SER A 19 5.56 1.17 0.55
C SER A 19 5.59 0.14 1.70
N CYS A 20 5.39 0.61 2.92
CA CYS A 20 5.27 -0.18 4.15
C CYS A 20 4.41 0.61 5.15
N ALA A 21 3.88 -0.08 6.17
CA ALA A 21 3.21 0.58 7.28
C ALA A 21 4.29 1.19 8.18
N SER A 22 4.40 2.51 8.20
CA SER A 22 5.32 3.21 9.11
C SER A 22 4.67 3.31 10.49
N GLY A 23 5.43 3.04 11.56
CA GLY A 23 4.97 3.32 12.92
C GLY A 23 5.05 4.82 13.18
N GLY A 24 3.95 5.55 13.03
CA GLY A 24 3.86 7.00 13.31
C GLY A 24 3.84 7.33 14.81
N SER A 25 4.73 6.71 15.59
CA SER A 25 4.81 7.01 17.03
C SER A 25 5.37 8.43 17.21
N PRO A 26 4.71 9.33 17.96
CA PRO A 26 5.25 10.66 18.25
C PRO A 26 6.61 10.51 18.93
N LYS A 27 7.56 11.43 18.70
CA LYS A 27 8.85 11.44 19.40
C LYS A 27 8.58 11.51 20.92
N ARG A 28 9.16 10.59 21.67
CA ARG A 28 9.10 10.51 23.14
C ARG A 28 10.51 10.29 23.64
N GLU A 29 10.85 10.92 24.75
CA GLU A 29 12.13 10.75 25.42
C GLU A 29 11.86 10.49 26.89
N SER A 30 12.59 9.54 27.48
CA SER A 30 12.59 9.30 28.92
C SER A 30 13.82 9.90 29.61
N ARG A 31 14.56 10.79 28.93
CA ARG A 31 15.79 11.37 29.47
C ARG A 31 15.42 12.48 30.46
N GLY A 32 15.63 12.26 31.75
CA GLY A 32 15.32 13.23 32.81
C GLY A 32 13.88 13.17 33.34
N ILE A 33 13.13 12.13 32.99
CA ILE A 33 11.77 11.85 33.47
C ILE A 33 11.62 10.37 33.80
N ASP A 34 10.81 10.04 34.80
CA ASP A 34 10.55 8.65 35.19
C ASP A 34 9.91 7.86 34.04
N GLY A 35 10.47 6.69 33.73
CA GLY A 35 9.96 5.79 32.70
C GLY A 35 11.06 5.15 31.84
N LEU A 36 10.67 4.19 31.01
CA LEU A 36 11.54 3.50 30.06
C LEU A 36 11.11 3.78 28.62
N GLY A 37 12.11 3.99 27.75
CA GLY A 37 11.94 4.00 26.30
C GLY A 37 11.97 5.40 25.67
N ALA A 38 12.36 5.42 24.41
CA ALA A 38 12.27 6.59 23.55
C ALA A 38 11.79 6.14 22.17
N SER A 39 10.87 6.88 21.57
CA SER A 39 10.52 6.70 20.15
C SER A 39 11.39 7.65 19.34
N THR A 40 12.39 7.09 18.67
CA THR A 40 13.21 7.81 17.69
C THR A 40 12.66 7.56 16.29
N GLY A 41 12.71 8.57 15.42
CA GLY A 41 12.30 8.46 14.01
C GLY A 41 13.27 7.66 13.14
N SER A 42 13.85 6.57 13.67
CA SER A 42 14.97 5.81 13.11
C SER A 42 14.67 5.04 11.82
N GLY A 43 13.60 5.42 11.11
CA GLY A 43 13.26 4.90 9.79
C GLY A 43 12.77 3.46 9.79
N ILE A 44 12.40 2.87 10.93
CA ILE A 44 11.90 1.49 10.94
C ILE A 44 10.43 1.46 10.51
N CYS A 45 10.10 0.68 9.49
CA CYS A 45 8.72 0.43 9.07
C CYS A 45 8.42 -1.07 9.00
N HIS A 46 7.14 -1.42 9.01
CA HIS A 46 6.68 -2.79 8.93
C HIS A 46 6.12 -3.12 7.55
N SER A 47 6.61 -4.19 6.96
CA SER A 47 6.07 -4.78 5.74
C SER A 47 5.60 -6.20 6.01
N PHE A 48 4.89 -6.80 5.05
CA PHE A 48 4.40 -8.16 5.16
C PHE A 48 4.96 -9.00 4.02
N THR A 49 5.56 -10.11 4.40
CA THR A 49 6.01 -11.17 3.50
C THR A 49 4.81 -11.90 2.86
N PRO A 50 5.00 -12.65 1.76
CA PRO A 50 3.91 -13.38 1.10
C PRO A 50 3.15 -14.37 2.01
N ASP A 51 3.79 -14.92 3.03
CA ASP A 51 3.22 -15.81 4.06
C ASP A 51 2.50 -15.05 5.20
N GLY A 52 2.50 -13.72 5.16
CA GLY A 52 1.78 -12.87 6.13
C GLY A 52 2.58 -12.54 7.39
N ARG A 53 3.87 -12.91 7.45
CA ARG A 53 4.76 -12.49 8.54
C ARG A 53 5.12 -11.02 8.42
N CYS A 54 4.95 -10.29 9.53
CA CYS A 54 5.40 -8.91 9.67
C CYS A 54 6.94 -8.88 9.71
N VAL A 55 7.55 -8.01 8.91
CA VAL A 55 9.00 -7.79 8.87
C VAL A 55 9.30 -6.32 9.14
N SER A 56 10.30 -6.06 9.97
CA SER A 56 10.80 -4.72 10.25
C SER A 56 11.85 -4.35 9.21
N LEU A 57 11.71 -3.20 8.55
CA LEU A 57 12.64 -2.74 7.51
C LEU A 57 13.25 -1.41 7.91
N LEU A 58 14.56 -1.25 7.70
CA LEU A 58 15.18 0.07 7.69
C LEU A 58 14.75 0.78 6.41
N LYS A 59 13.91 1.79 6.54
CA LYS A 59 13.34 2.59 5.46
C LYS A 59 14.03 3.94 5.40
N ILE A 60 14.89 4.09 4.40
CA ILE A 60 15.71 5.30 4.23
C ILE A 60 15.80 5.69 2.76
N LEU A 61 16.11 6.97 2.53
CA LEU A 61 16.57 7.44 1.23
C LEU A 61 18.09 7.33 1.15
N LEU A 62 18.63 6.93 0.00
CA LEU A 62 20.05 7.11 -0.32
C LEU A 62 20.42 8.60 -0.29
N THR A 63 19.53 9.44 -0.79
CA THR A 63 19.64 10.89 -0.80
C THR A 63 18.25 11.50 -0.91
N ASN A 64 18.05 12.65 -0.27
CA ASN A 64 16.85 13.45 -0.51
C ASN A 64 17.11 14.58 -1.52
N PHE A 65 18.33 14.79 -2.02
CA PHE A 65 18.56 15.63 -3.20
C PHE A 65 17.82 15.06 -4.41
N CYS A 66 17.12 15.92 -5.16
CA CYS A 66 16.37 15.52 -6.34
C CYS A 66 16.49 16.60 -7.43
N LEU A 67 16.66 16.20 -8.69
CA LEU A 67 16.64 17.09 -9.86
C LEU A 67 15.22 17.49 -10.29
N TYR A 68 14.21 16.73 -9.86
CA TYR A 68 12.82 16.95 -10.26
C TYR A 68 12.10 17.90 -9.33
N ASP A 69 11.09 18.58 -9.86
CA ASP A 69 10.32 19.60 -9.16
C ASP A 69 8.85 19.22 -8.93
N CYS A 70 8.59 17.96 -8.59
CA CYS A 70 7.23 17.45 -8.36
C CYS A 70 6.51 18.29 -7.29
N ARG A 71 5.37 18.89 -7.65
CA ARG A 71 4.63 19.89 -6.86
C ARG A 71 4.15 19.38 -5.49
N TYR A 72 3.96 18.08 -5.36
CA TYR A 72 3.51 17.42 -4.14
C TYR A 72 4.65 16.95 -3.22
N CYS A 73 5.91 17.04 -3.66
CA CYS A 73 7.02 16.37 -3.00
C CYS A 73 7.86 17.34 -2.17
N ILE A 74 8.03 17.06 -0.87
CA ILE A 74 8.91 17.87 0.00
C ILE A 74 10.38 17.85 -0.46
N ASN A 75 10.78 16.79 -1.16
CA ASN A 75 12.14 16.60 -1.65
C ASN A 75 12.35 17.17 -3.06
N ARG A 76 11.38 17.88 -3.63
CA ARG A 76 11.52 18.56 -4.93
C ARG A 76 12.70 19.55 -4.90
N ARG A 77 13.34 19.80 -6.03
CA ARG A 77 14.55 20.65 -6.08
C ARG A 77 14.37 22.04 -5.48
N SER A 78 13.16 22.63 -5.61
CA SER A 78 12.86 23.98 -5.15
C SER A 78 12.55 24.07 -3.65
N SER A 79 12.38 22.95 -2.95
CA SER A 79 12.08 22.96 -1.52
C SER A 79 13.33 23.23 -0.67
N ASN A 80 13.21 24.20 0.24
CA ASN A 80 14.25 24.58 1.18
C ASN A 80 14.20 23.69 2.44
N VAL A 81 14.67 22.45 2.31
CA VAL A 81 14.79 21.49 3.41
C VAL A 81 16.23 21.02 3.55
N PRO A 82 16.70 20.63 4.76
CA PRO A 82 18.02 20.04 4.94
C PRO A 82 18.23 18.87 3.99
N ARG A 83 19.38 18.84 3.31
CA ARG A 83 19.69 17.81 2.31
C ARG A 83 20.87 16.96 2.75
N ALA A 84 20.72 15.66 2.62
CA ALA A 84 21.72 14.67 2.96
C ALA A 84 21.85 13.62 1.86
N ARG A 85 23.00 12.96 1.87
CA ARG A 85 23.31 11.86 0.98
C ARG A 85 24.23 10.87 1.67
N PHE A 86 23.89 9.60 1.57
CA PHE A 86 24.76 8.50 1.91
C PHE A 86 25.65 8.08 0.73
N THR A 87 26.82 7.53 1.03
CA THR A 87 27.51 6.62 0.10
C THR A 87 26.86 5.23 0.15
N PRO A 88 27.03 4.40 -0.89
CA PRO A 88 26.57 3.02 -0.85
C PRO A 88 27.09 2.24 0.37
N GLU A 89 28.36 2.44 0.73
CA GLU A 89 29.00 1.79 1.89
C GLU A 89 28.38 2.22 3.22
N GLU A 90 28.01 3.50 3.37
CA GLU A 90 27.31 3.99 4.56
C GLU A 90 25.96 3.28 4.73
N VAL A 91 25.19 3.11 3.65
CA VAL A 91 23.90 2.39 3.69
C VAL A 91 24.10 0.91 4.03
N VAL A 92 25.11 0.26 3.44
CA VAL A 92 25.44 -1.14 3.71
C VAL A 92 25.78 -1.33 5.19
N ASN A 93 26.67 -0.49 5.73
CA ASN A 93 27.09 -0.58 7.14
C ASN A 93 25.91 -0.35 8.09
N LEU A 94 25.10 0.68 7.86
CA LEU A 94 23.88 0.94 8.64
C LEU A 94 22.93 -0.27 8.63
N THR A 95 22.69 -0.85 7.46
CA THR A 95 21.80 -2.01 7.31
C THR A 95 22.32 -3.21 8.12
N LEU A 96 23.62 -3.51 8.02
CA LEU A 96 24.23 -4.62 8.75
C LEU A 96 24.23 -4.40 10.26
N ASP A 97 24.46 -3.16 10.72
CA ASP A 97 24.48 -2.84 12.14
C ASP A 97 23.10 -2.92 12.79
N PHE A 98 22.06 -2.42 12.11
CA PHE A 98 20.67 -2.58 12.58
C PHE A 98 20.24 -4.05 12.56
N TYR A 99 20.64 -4.81 11.54
CA TYR A 99 20.32 -6.24 11.44
C TYR A 99 20.98 -7.05 12.55
N ARG A 100 22.28 -6.87 12.79
CA ARG A 100 23.02 -7.58 13.86
C ARG A 100 22.49 -7.29 15.27
N ARG A 101 21.86 -6.13 15.46
CA ARG A 101 21.19 -5.74 16.71
C ARG A 101 19.74 -6.22 16.81
N ASN A 102 19.26 -7.01 15.83
CA ASN A 102 17.88 -7.50 15.73
C ASN A 102 16.82 -6.39 15.67
N TYR A 103 17.15 -5.22 15.11
CA TYR A 103 16.19 -4.13 14.95
C TYR A 103 15.38 -4.23 13.65
N ILE A 104 15.94 -4.89 12.63
CA ILE A 104 15.33 -5.03 11.31
C ILE A 104 15.53 -6.45 10.77
N ASP A 105 14.61 -6.88 9.91
CA ASP A 105 14.70 -8.05 9.04
C ASP A 105 15.28 -7.71 7.66
N GLY A 106 15.38 -6.41 7.31
CA GLY A 106 15.72 -6.00 5.95
C GLY A 106 15.81 -4.48 5.70
N LEU A 107 16.03 -4.12 4.45
CA LEU A 107 16.21 -2.76 3.94
C LEU A 107 15.09 -2.39 2.96
N PHE A 108 14.49 -1.23 3.15
CA PHE A 108 13.75 -0.49 2.11
C PHE A 108 14.59 0.72 1.71
N LEU A 109 15.05 0.74 0.46
CA LEU A 109 15.89 1.82 -0.06
C LEU A 109 15.23 2.51 -1.25
N SER A 110 15.12 3.82 -1.13
CA SER A 110 14.64 4.73 -2.18
C SER A 110 15.63 5.88 -2.34
N SER A 111 15.36 6.82 -3.23
CA SER A 111 16.24 7.96 -3.49
C SER A 111 15.50 9.08 -4.21
N GLY A 112 15.92 10.33 -3.95
CA GLY A 112 15.78 11.40 -4.94
C GLY A 112 16.74 11.16 -6.12
N VAL A 113 16.44 11.76 -7.27
CA VAL A 113 17.24 11.59 -8.49
C VAL A 113 18.39 12.60 -8.51
N ILE A 114 19.63 12.12 -8.57
CA ILE A 114 20.84 12.96 -8.61
C ILE A 114 21.68 12.64 -9.84
N ARG A 115 22.27 13.67 -10.46
CA ARG A 115 23.05 13.61 -11.72
C ARG A 115 22.25 13.10 -12.92
N SER A 116 21.80 11.84 -12.88
CA SER A 116 20.90 11.22 -13.86
C SER A 116 20.14 10.06 -13.22
N SER A 117 19.07 9.62 -13.88
CA SER A 117 18.32 8.43 -13.49
C SER A 117 19.21 7.18 -13.45
N ASN A 118 20.09 7.01 -14.45
CA ASN A 118 21.06 5.92 -14.50
C ASN A 118 22.02 5.95 -13.32
N TYR A 119 22.68 7.09 -13.08
CA TYR A 119 23.63 7.21 -11.98
C TYR A 119 22.99 6.87 -10.64
N THR A 120 21.78 7.39 -10.39
CA THR A 120 21.09 7.12 -9.12
C THR A 120 20.71 5.64 -9.01
N MET A 121 20.21 5.03 -10.08
CA MET A 121 19.87 3.61 -10.10
C MET A 121 21.10 2.72 -9.91
N GLU A 122 22.25 3.07 -10.50
CA GLU A 122 23.53 2.40 -10.27
C GLU A 122 23.92 2.39 -8.79
N GLN A 123 23.72 3.51 -8.07
CA GLN A 123 24.03 3.56 -6.64
C GLN A 123 23.10 2.64 -5.82
N LEU A 124 21.80 2.61 -6.16
CA LEU A 124 20.83 1.72 -5.50
C LEU A 124 21.17 0.24 -5.74
N VAL A 125 21.52 -0.11 -6.99
CA VAL A 125 21.97 -1.46 -7.36
C VAL A 125 23.25 -1.82 -6.62
N LEU A 126 24.20 -0.90 -6.52
CA LEU A 126 25.48 -1.14 -5.84
C LEU A 126 25.28 -1.48 -4.36
N VAL A 127 24.39 -0.80 -3.64
CA VAL A 127 24.04 -1.15 -2.26
C VAL A 127 23.55 -2.60 -2.16
N ALA A 128 22.56 -2.97 -2.99
CA ALA A 128 21.99 -4.32 -2.95
C ALA A 128 23.01 -5.39 -3.36
N LYS A 129 23.83 -5.11 -4.38
CA LYS A 129 24.91 -5.99 -4.83
C LYS A 129 25.94 -6.21 -3.73
N LEU A 130 26.41 -5.15 -3.07
CA LEU A 130 27.36 -5.26 -1.95
C LEU A 130 26.78 -6.09 -0.80
N LEU A 131 25.51 -5.84 -0.42
CA LEU A 131 24.83 -6.63 0.59
C LEU A 131 24.80 -8.12 0.22
N ARG A 132 24.42 -8.47 -1.01
CA ARG A 132 24.26 -9.86 -1.46
C ARG A 132 25.59 -10.59 -1.69
N GLU A 133 26.52 -9.98 -2.41
CA GLU A 133 27.74 -10.64 -2.88
C GLU A 133 28.88 -10.54 -1.88
N LYS A 134 29.14 -9.34 -1.35
CA LYS A 134 30.28 -9.11 -0.43
C LYS A 134 29.95 -9.48 1.00
N HIS A 135 28.78 -9.08 1.49
CA HIS A 135 28.39 -9.27 2.88
C HIS A 135 27.47 -10.48 3.11
N GLN A 136 27.10 -11.19 2.04
CA GLN A 136 26.24 -12.38 2.07
C GLN A 136 24.93 -12.18 2.86
N PHE A 137 24.43 -10.95 2.90
CA PHE A 137 23.21 -10.57 3.60
C PHE A 137 22.01 -11.31 3.00
N ARG A 138 21.27 -12.04 3.84
CA ARG A 138 20.08 -12.83 3.46
C ARG A 138 18.76 -12.23 3.95
N GLY A 139 18.80 -11.05 4.57
CA GLY A 139 17.60 -10.32 4.95
C GLY A 139 16.87 -9.73 3.74
N TYR A 140 15.68 -9.20 3.98
CA TYR A 140 14.80 -8.69 2.93
C TYR A 140 15.35 -7.39 2.32
N ILE A 141 15.25 -7.21 1.01
CA ILE A 141 15.64 -5.98 0.29
C ILE A 141 14.49 -5.55 -0.61
N HIS A 142 13.99 -4.33 -0.38
CA HIS A 142 13.04 -3.65 -1.26
C HIS A 142 13.71 -2.41 -1.84
N LEU A 143 13.87 -2.38 -3.18
CA LEU A 143 14.35 -1.20 -3.88
C LEU A 143 13.23 -0.46 -4.59
N LYS A 144 13.21 0.87 -4.44
CA LYS A 144 12.40 1.74 -5.28
C LYS A 144 13.18 2.05 -6.56
N THR A 145 12.66 1.61 -7.70
CA THR A 145 13.32 1.80 -9.00
C THR A 145 13.08 3.19 -9.54
N ILE A 146 14.02 3.71 -10.32
CA ILE A 146 13.87 4.95 -11.07
C ILE A 146 13.45 4.58 -12.49
N PRO A 147 12.21 4.88 -12.91
CA PRO A 147 11.67 4.36 -14.17
C PRO A 147 12.46 4.79 -15.41
N ASP A 148 12.97 6.02 -15.41
CA ASP A 148 13.75 6.57 -16.52
C ASP A 148 15.22 6.09 -16.55
N ALA A 149 15.59 5.14 -15.69
CA ALA A 149 16.90 4.51 -15.73
C ALA A 149 16.97 3.42 -16.81
N ASP A 150 18.19 3.11 -17.24
CA ASP A 150 18.48 2.03 -18.19
C ASP A 150 17.81 0.71 -17.75
N PRO A 151 17.07 0.02 -18.63
CA PRO A 151 16.41 -1.24 -18.31
C PRO A 151 17.35 -2.32 -17.75
N GLY A 152 18.63 -2.32 -18.16
CA GLY A 152 19.66 -3.21 -17.63
C GLY A 152 20.00 -2.94 -16.17
N LEU A 153 19.91 -1.68 -15.70
CA LEU A 153 20.07 -1.34 -14.28
C LEU A 153 18.86 -1.79 -13.46
N ILE A 154 17.65 -1.63 -14.00
CA ILE A 154 16.41 -2.14 -13.38
C ILE A 154 16.46 -3.67 -13.28
N ALA A 155 16.95 -4.34 -14.33
CA ALA A 155 17.14 -5.79 -14.33
C ALA A 155 18.16 -6.23 -13.27
N GLN A 156 19.28 -5.51 -13.12
CA GLN A 156 20.24 -5.78 -12.04
C GLN A 156 19.60 -5.61 -10.65
N ALA A 157 18.79 -4.58 -10.45
CA ALA A 157 18.07 -4.39 -9.19
C ALA A 157 17.17 -5.58 -8.86
N GLY A 158 16.44 -6.10 -9.84
CA GLY A 158 15.57 -7.27 -9.65
C GLY A 158 16.32 -8.56 -9.31
N ARG A 159 17.59 -8.71 -9.71
CA ARG A 159 18.43 -9.86 -9.33
C ARG A 159 18.87 -9.84 -7.87
N TYR A 160 19.10 -8.66 -7.30
CA TYR A 160 19.62 -8.53 -5.93
C TYR A 160 18.52 -8.24 -4.89
N ALA A 161 17.41 -7.63 -5.30
CA ALA A 161 16.30 -7.27 -4.43
C ALA A 161 15.22 -8.37 -4.36
N ASP A 162 14.53 -8.45 -3.22
CA ASP A 162 13.36 -9.32 -3.05
C ASP A 162 12.11 -8.67 -3.68
N ARG A 163 11.98 -7.35 -3.58
CA ARG A 163 10.88 -6.58 -4.16
C ARG A 163 11.39 -5.34 -4.87
N LEU A 164 10.74 -5.03 -5.99
CA LEU A 164 10.89 -3.75 -6.67
C LEU A 164 9.61 -2.92 -6.52
N SER A 165 9.74 -1.60 -6.45
CA SER A 165 8.58 -0.72 -6.60
C SER A 165 8.84 0.42 -7.56
N VAL A 166 7.85 0.66 -8.43
CA VAL A 166 7.83 1.75 -9.40
C VAL A 166 6.66 2.65 -9.03
N ASN A 167 6.86 3.91 -8.69
CA ASN A 167 5.73 4.78 -8.39
C ASN A 167 5.00 5.21 -9.67
N ILE A 168 3.69 5.03 -9.71
CA ILE A 168 2.82 5.65 -10.72
C ILE A 168 2.57 7.13 -10.41
N GLU A 169 2.76 7.51 -9.14
CA GLU A 169 2.63 8.85 -8.58
C GLU A 169 1.19 9.37 -8.57
N LEU A 170 0.59 9.58 -9.74
CA LEU A 170 -0.75 10.15 -9.90
C LEU A 170 -1.69 9.18 -10.62
N PRO A 171 -3.01 9.27 -10.41
CA PRO A 171 -3.95 8.32 -11.01
C PRO A 171 -4.17 8.55 -12.51
N THR A 172 -3.90 9.75 -13.02
CA THR A 172 -4.12 10.15 -14.42
C THR A 172 -2.86 10.75 -15.03
N GLU A 173 -2.74 10.64 -16.36
CA GLU A 173 -1.62 11.22 -17.11
C GLU A 173 -1.64 12.76 -17.05
N ILE A 174 -2.82 13.37 -17.20
CA ILE A 174 -3.00 14.84 -17.14
C ILE A 174 -2.49 15.38 -15.79
N SER A 175 -2.80 14.70 -14.70
CA SER A 175 -2.34 15.09 -13.37
C SER A 175 -0.85 14.86 -13.18
N LEU A 176 -0.31 13.78 -13.76
CA LEU A 176 1.13 13.51 -13.73
C LEU A 176 1.90 14.62 -14.46
N GLU A 177 1.50 14.97 -15.68
CA GLU A 177 2.12 16.05 -16.47
C GLU A 177 2.06 17.40 -15.74
N ARG A 178 0.92 17.71 -15.10
CA ARG A 178 0.73 18.96 -14.38
C ARG A 178 1.56 19.04 -13.08
N LEU A 179 1.61 17.95 -12.32
CA LEU A 179 2.15 17.95 -10.96
C LEU A 179 3.58 17.39 -10.87
N ALA A 180 4.05 16.65 -11.86
CA ALA A 180 5.41 16.10 -11.94
C ALA A 180 5.87 16.04 -13.41
N PRO A 181 6.07 17.20 -14.06
CA PRO A 181 6.32 17.28 -15.50
C PRO A 181 7.60 16.58 -15.96
N GLU A 182 8.57 16.36 -15.05
CA GLU A 182 9.79 15.60 -15.38
C GLU A 182 9.59 14.08 -15.42
N LYS A 183 8.40 13.58 -15.05
CA LYS A 183 8.07 12.15 -15.07
C LYS A 183 7.17 11.83 -16.26
N SER A 184 7.37 10.64 -16.84
CA SER A 184 6.54 10.14 -17.95
C SER A 184 5.76 8.90 -17.55
N GLY A 185 4.42 8.95 -17.67
CA GLY A 185 3.58 7.79 -17.42
C GLY A 185 3.87 6.64 -18.38
N ARG A 186 4.29 6.95 -19.61
CA ARG A 186 4.77 5.96 -20.59
C ARG A 186 6.00 5.21 -20.07
N THR A 187 7.04 5.92 -19.63
CA THR A 187 8.26 5.28 -19.13
C THR A 187 8.01 4.47 -17.86
N ILE A 188 7.17 5.00 -16.95
CA ILE A 188 6.74 4.28 -15.74
C ILE A 188 6.09 2.94 -16.09
N LYS A 189 5.13 2.96 -17.01
CA LYS A 189 4.41 1.76 -17.48
C LYS A 189 5.35 0.77 -18.18
N LEU A 190 6.28 1.24 -19.01
CA LEU A 190 7.29 0.39 -19.64
C LEU A 190 8.21 -0.29 -18.60
N ALA A 191 8.66 0.45 -17.59
CA ALA A 191 9.49 -0.12 -16.52
C ALA A 191 8.74 -1.23 -15.75
N MET A 192 7.48 -1.01 -15.38
CA MET A 192 6.64 -2.03 -14.75
C MET A 192 6.44 -3.26 -15.65
N GLY A 193 6.25 -3.05 -16.94
CA GLY A 193 6.14 -4.11 -17.95
C GLY A 193 7.40 -4.96 -18.04
N ASN A 194 8.57 -4.33 -18.12
CA ASN A 194 9.86 -5.01 -18.17
C ASN A 194 10.12 -5.83 -16.89
N ILE A 195 9.79 -5.29 -15.71
CA ILE A 195 9.88 -6.01 -14.44
C ILE A 195 8.96 -7.22 -14.42
N ARG A 196 7.74 -7.10 -14.96
CA ARG A 196 6.79 -8.21 -15.07
C ARG A 196 7.37 -9.32 -15.94
N VAL A 197 7.82 -8.98 -17.16
CA VAL A 197 8.36 -9.96 -18.12
C VAL A 197 9.57 -10.68 -17.53
N ALA A 198 10.54 -9.96 -16.98
CA ALA A 198 11.72 -10.56 -16.36
C ALA A 198 11.38 -11.49 -15.18
N ARG A 199 10.31 -11.18 -14.42
CA ARG A 199 9.82 -12.06 -13.35
C ARG A 199 9.16 -13.32 -13.91
N GLU A 200 8.31 -13.20 -14.92
CA GLU A 200 7.66 -14.33 -15.58
C GLU A 200 8.71 -15.28 -16.21
N GLU A 201 9.74 -14.74 -16.85
CA GLU A 201 10.87 -15.51 -17.40
C GLU A 201 11.65 -16.25 -16.30
N SER A 202 11.93 -15.59 -15.17
CA SER A 202 12.59 -16.21 -14.01
C SER A 202 11.74 -17.29 -13.34
N GLU A 203 10.42 -17.13 -13.31
CA GLU A 203 9.48 -18.12 -12.76
C GLU A 203 9.27 -19.32 -13.68
N ALA A 204 9.38 -19.13 -14.99
CA ALA A 204 9.22 -20.18 -16.00
C ALA A 204 10.41 -21.16 -16.06
N GLU A 205 11.61 -20.73 -15.66
CA GLU A 205 12.82 -21.55 -15.65
C GLU A 205 13.20 -21.95 -14.21
N PRO A 206 13.00 -23.23 -13.80
CA PRO A 206 13.21 -23.66 -12.41
C PRO A 206 14.61 -23.39 -11.86
N ARG A 207 15.64 -23.38 -12.72
CA ARG A 207 17.04 -23.15 -12.34
C ARG A 207 17.50 -21.71 -12.53
N ALA A 208 16.65 -20.82 -13.04
CA ALA A 208 17.02 -19.43 -13.22
C ALA A 208 17.27 -18.75 -11.86
N PRO A 209 18.22 -17.80 -11.80
CA PRO A 209 18.32 -16.91 -10.66
C PRO A 209 16.98 -16.24 -10.39
N LYS A 210 16.64 -16.11 -9.10
CA LYS A 210 15.41 -15.43 -8.69
C LYS A 210 15.45 -13.96 -9.11
N PHE A 211 14.32 -13.46 -9.58
CA PHE A 211 14.12 -12.06 -9.92
C PHE A 211 12.94 -11.49 -9.12
N ALA A 212 13.21 -10.56 -8.21
CA ALA A 212 12.23 -9.89 -7.36
C ALA A 212 11.12 -10.86 -6.85
N PRO A 213 11.48 -11.94 -6.12
CA PRO A 213 10.55 -13.02 -5.75
C PRO A 213 9.33 -12.57 -4.94
N ALA A 214 9.40 -11.44 -4.22
CA ALA A 214 8.28 -10.84 -3.52
C ALA A 214 7.39 -9.95 -4.42
N GLY A 215 7.67 -9.91 -5.73
CA GLY A 215 6.94 -9.23 -6.78
C GLY A 215 7.24 -7.74 -6.89
N GLN A 216 6.36 -7.02 -7.59
CA GLN A 216 6.45 -5.57 -7.73
C GLN A 216 5.23 -4.85 -7.13
N SER A 217 5.45 -3.62 -6.66
CA SER A 217 4.39 -2.75 -6.12
C SER A 217 4.50 -1.32 -6.66
N THR A 218 3.48 -0.52 -6.43
CA THR A 218 3.45 0.89 -6.82
C THR A 218 2.81 1.75 -5.74
N GLN A 219 2.98 3.05 -5.84
CA GLN A 219 2.36 4.05 -4.98
C GLN A 219 1.68 5.13 -5.82
N MET A 220 0.51 5.55 -5.35
CA MET A 220 -0.30 6.63 -5.88
C MET A 220 -0.65 7.62 -4.78
N ILE A 221 -0.55 8.91 -5.10
CA ILE A 221 -0.93 10.02 -4.22
C ILE A 221 -2.40 10.33 -4.46
N VAL A 222 -3.16 10.41 -3.37
CA VAL A 222 -4.60 10.63 -3.37
C VAL A 222 -4.90 12.02 -2.84
N GLY A 223 -5.71 12.78 -3.57
CA GLY A 223 -6.13 14.13 -3.15
C GLY A 223 -5.06 15.21 -3.36
N ALA A 224 -4.06 14.96 -4.20
CA ALA A 224 -3.21 16.03 -4.76
C ALA A 224 -3.92 16.80 -5.89
N ASP A 225 -5.05 16.28 -6.36
CA ASP A 225 -5.95 16.86 -7.35
C ASP A 225 -7.39 16.40 -7.08
N GLU A 226 -8.30 16.75 -7.99
CA GLU A 226 -9.72 16.43 -7.93
C GLU A 226 -10.08 15.04 -8.47
N THR A 227 -9.09 14.16 -8.69
CA THR A 227 -9.36 12.82 -9.23
C THR A 227 -10.25 12.03 -8.28
N ASP A 228 -11.32 11.43 -8.82
CA ASP A 228 -12.29 10.65 -8.07
C ASP A 228 -11.82 9.21 -7.79
N ASP A 229 -12.47 8.55 -6.83
CA ASP A 229 -12.11 7.19 -6.44
C ASP A 229 -12.39 6.17 -7.56
N ARG A 230 -13.30 6.47 -8.49
CA ARG A 230 -13.53 5.68 -9.71
C ARG A 230 -12.30 5.60 -10.58
N THR A 231 -11.71 6.74 -10.87
CA THR A 231 -10.50 6.79 -11.67
C THR A 231 -9.34 6.14 -10.93
N ILE A 232 -9.19 6.41 -9.63
CA ILE A 232 -8.13 5.81 -8.80
C ILE A 232 -8.21 4.27 -8.77
N LEU A 233 -9.39 3.71 -8.48
CA LEU A 233 -9.58 2.26 -8.41
C LEU A 233 -9.54 1.60 -9.79
N GLY A 234 -10.04 2.26 -10.83
CA GLY A 234 -9.91 1.78 -12.21
C GLY A 234 -8.44 1.73 -12.68
N THR A 235 -7.64 2.74 -12.32
CA THR A 235 -6.20 2.72 -12.55
C THR A 235 -5.55 1.58 -11.76
N ALA A 236 -5.90 1.38 -10.49
CA ALA A 236 -5.38 0.27 -9.69
C ALA A 236 -5.73 -1.10 -10.29
N GLU A 237 -6.98 -1.31 -10.72
CA GLU A 237 -7.44 -2.53 -11.41
C GLU A 237 -6.61 -2.81 -12.66
N THR A 238 -6.41 -1.80 -13.50
CA THR A 238 -5.59 -1.88 -14.70
C THR A 238 -4.15 -2.24 -14.36
N LEU A 239 -3.58 -1.64 -13.32
CA LEU A 239 -2.21 -1.90 -12.90
C LEU A 239 -2.04 -3.35 -12.41
N TYR A 240 -3.01 -3.87 -11.66
CA TYR A 240 -3.00 -5.27 -11.24
C TYR A 240 -3.10 -6.23 -12.44
N GLY A 241 -4.02 -6.00 -13.37
CA GLY A 241 -4.19 -6.85 -14.54
C GLY A 241 -2.99 -6.83 -15.48
N SER A 242 -2.53 -5.63 -15.85
CA SER A 242 -1.51 -5.45 -16.88
C SER A 242 -0.08 -5.72 -16.40
N TYR A 243 0.22 -5.44 -15.12
CA TYR A 243 1.59 -5.57 -14.58
C TYR A 243 1.74 -6.62 -13.48
N GLN A 244 0.65 -7.32 -13.12
CA GLN A 244 0.64 -8.32 -12.03
C GLN A 244 1.22 -7.78 -10.72
N LEU A 245 0.90 -6.51 -10.40
CA LEU A 245 1.37 -5.91 -9.16
C LEU A 245 0.88 -6.72 -7.95
N LYS A 246 1.71 -6.82 -6.91
CA LYS A 246 1.30 -7.41 -5.63
C LYS A 246 0.50 -6.43 -4.78
N ARG A 247 0.77 -5.13 -4.95
CA ARG A 247 0.15 -4.07 -4.16
C ARG A 247 0.23 -2.70 -4.83
N VAL A 248 -0.86 -1.95 -4.73
CA VAL A 248 -0.93 -0.50 -4.89
C VAL A 248 -1.01 0.12 -3.50
N TYR A 249 -0.15 1.10 -3.22
CA TYR A 249 -0.18 1.89 -2.01
C TYR A 249 -0.83 3.24 -2.30
N TYR A 250 -1.81 3.59 -1.48
CA TYR A 250 -2.45 4.90 -1.51
C TYR A 250 -1.82 5.75 -0.41
N SER A 251 -1.41 6.97 -0.76
CA SER A 251 -0.91 7.94 0.20
C SER A 251 -1.78 9.18 0.10
N ALA A 252 -2.48 9.56 1.17
CA ALA A 252 -3.11 10.87 1.23
C ALA A 252 -2.06 11.96 0.97
N PHE A 253 -2.43 12.93 0.14
CA PHE A 253 -1.61 14.10 -0.09
C PHE A 253 -1.43 14.88 1.22
N SER A 254 -0.18 15.19 1.56
CA SER A 254 0.17 16.01 2.69
C SER A 254 0.72 17.33 2.19
N PRO A 255 0.05 18.47 2.44
CA PRO A 255 0.58 19.78 2.11
C PRO A 255 1.96 19.97 2.74
N ILE A 256 2.91 20.42 1.93
CA ILE A 256 4.27 20.71 2.37
C ILE A 256 4.41 22.21 2.70
N PRO A 257 5.37 22.61 3.55
CA PRO A 257 5.76 24.01 3.67
C PRO A 257 6.04 24.60 2.29
N ASP A 258 5.53 25.80 2.03
CA ASP A 258 5.63 26.50 0.74
C ASP A 258 5.14 25.68 -0.47
N SER A 259 4.04 24.93 -0.28
CA SER A 259 3.38 24.19 -1.37
C SER A 259 3.10 25.13 -2.56
N PRO A 260 3.51 24.77 -3.78
CA PRO A 260 3.30 25.61 -4.95
C PRO A 260 1.81 25.74 -5.28
N SER A 261 1.45 26.82 -5.97
CA SER A 261 0.11 26.95 -6.53
C SER A 261 -0.19 25.79 -7.49
N GLY A 262 -1.34 25.13 -7.30
CA GLY A 262 -1.77 23.98 -8.10
C GLY A 262 -1.82 22.64 -7.37
N VAL A 263 -1.44 22.58 -6.09
CA VAL A 263 -1.85 21.50 -5.17
C VAL A 263 -2.78 22.05 -4.08
N PRO A 264 -3.65 21.23 -3.49
CA PRO A 264 -4.52 21.66 -2.40
C PRO A 264 -3.75 22.21 -1.20
N SER A 265 -4.35 23.17 -0.48
CA SER A 265 -3.77 23.70 0.76
C SER A 265 -4.10 22.85 2.00
N LYS A 266 -5.08 21.95 1.87
CA LYS A 266 -5.52 21.05 2.93
C LYS A 266 -5.34 19.60 2.48
N ALA A 267 -4.94 18.75 3.43
CA ALA A 267 -4.92 17.31 3.21
C ALA A 267 -6.35 16.79 2.98
N PRO A 268 -6.53 15.75 2.14
CA PRO A 268 -7.82 15.09 2.03
C PRO A 268 -8.17 14.37 3.35
N PRO A 269 -9.45 14.03 3.57
CA PRO A 269 -9.84 13.22 4.72
C PRO A 269 -9.06 11.90 4.74
N LEU A 270 -8.35 11.59 5.84
CA LEU A 270 -7.61 10.33 5.98
C LEU A 270 -8.50 9.09 5.82
N LEU A 271 -9.79 9.24 6.15
CA LEU A 271 -10.77 8.19 5.94
C LEU A 271 -10.91 7.81 4.46
N ARG A 272 -10.67 8.74 3.52
CA ARG A 272 -10.65 8.45 2.08
C ARG A 272 -9.53 7.48 1.71
N GLU A 273 -8.31 7.72 2.18
CA GLU A 273 -7.18 6.79 1.98
C GLU A 273 -7.52 5.40 2.54
N HIS A 274 -8.07 5.34 3.75
CA HIS A 274 -8.49 4.08 4.35
C HIS A 274 -9.59 3.37 3.54
N ARG A 275 -10.57 4.10 3.00
CA ARG A 275 -11.62 3.54 2.14
C ARG A 275 -11.04 2.96 0.84
N LEU A 276 -10.07 3.61 0.22
CA LEU A 276 -9.38 3.09 -0.95
C LEU A 276 -8.63 1.78 -0.64
N TYR A 277 -7.94 1.69 0.51
CA TYR A 277 -7.33 0.43 0.93
C TYR A 277 -8.35 -0.69 1.19
N GLN A 278 -9.51 -0.35 1.75
CA GLN A 278 -10.60 -1.32 1.93
C GLN A 278 -11.15 -1.81 0.58
N ALA A 279 -11.38 -0.91 -0.36
CA ALA A 279 -11.85 -1.24 -1.70
C ALA A 279 -10.82 -2.08 -2.49
N ASP A 280 -9.55 -1.69 -2.47
CA ASP A 280 -8.44 -2.46 -3.05
C ASP A 280 -8.36 -3.89 -2.50
N PHE A 281 -8.54 -4.03 -1.18
CA PHE A 281 -8.56 -5.35 -0.54
C PHE A 281 -9.75 -6.21 -1.03
N LEU A 282 -10.91 -5.60 -1.28
CA LEU A 282 -12.06 -6.29 -1.88
C LEU A 282 -11.76 -6.71 -3.32
N MET A 283 -11.10 -5.86 -4.11
CA MET A 283 -10.71 -6.20 -5.48
C MET A 283 -9.76 -7.40 -5.51
N ARG A 284 -8.64 -7.33 -4.77
CA ARG A 284 -7.63 -8.40 -4.75
C ARG A 284 -8.09 -9.68 -4.05
N GLY A 285 -8.78 -9.54 -2.92
CA GLY A 285 -9.10 -10.66 -2.02
C GLY A 285 -10.47 -11.30 -2.27
N TYR A 286 -11.43 -10.54 -2.79
CA TYR A 286 -12.83 -10.97 -2.96
C TYR A 286 -13.26 -10.99 -4.43
N GLY A 287 -12.44 -10.47 -5.34
CA GLY A 287 -12.74 -10.42 -6.77
C GLY A 287 -13.90 -9.48 -7.08
N PHE A 288 -13.94 -8.32 -6.42
CA PHE A 288 -14.77 -7.20 -6.87
C PHE A 288 -14.10 -6.51 -8.05
N ALA A 289 -14.89 -6.08 -9.03
CA ALA A 289 -14.40 -5.09 -10.00
C ALA A 289 -14.47 -3.68 -9.40
N ALA A 290 -13.60 -2.78 -9.85
CA ALA A 290 -13.62 -1.38 -9.40
C ALA A 290 -15.00 -0.73 -9.66
N SER A 291 -15.59 -0.99 -10.83
CA SER A 291 -16.91 -0.50 -11.20
C SER A 291 -18.06 -1.03 -10.33
N GLU A 292 -17.90 -2.20 -9.70
CA GLU A 292 -18.92 -2.74 -8.79
C GLU A 292 -18.96 -1.91 -7.48
N LEU A 293 -17.82 -1.42 -7.00
CA LEU A 293 -17.70 -0.81 -5.67
C LEU A 293 -18.14 0.67 -5.61
N LEU A 294 -18.41 1.29 -6.74
CA LEU A 294 -18.64 2.73 -6.85
C LEU A 294 -20.00 3.03 -7.49
N GLY A 295 -20.83 3.78 -6.78
CA GLY A 295 -22.07 4.34 -7.31
C GLY A 295 -21.82 5.55 -8.23
N ASP A 296 -22.89 6.22 -8.67
CA ASP A 296 -22.82 7.28 -9.68
C ASP A 296 -21.94 8.48 -9.28
N ALA A 297 -21.87 8.79 -7.97
CA ALA A 297 -21.11 9.91 -7.42
C ALA A 297 -19.57 9.82 -7.60
N GLY A 298 -19.04 8.68 -8.04
CA GLY A 298 -17.61 8.52 -8.38
C GLY A 298 -16.65 8.38 -7.18
N ASN A 299 -17.06 8.74 -5.97
CA ASN A 299 -16.26 8.59 -4.74
C ASN A 299 -16.84 7.54 -3.79
N LEU A 300 -15.97 6.91 -3.00
CA LEU A 300 -16.36 5.98 -1.95
C LEU A 300 -17.05 6.72 -0.79
N PRO A 301 -18.12 6.15 -0.21
CA PRO A 301 -18.71 6.67 1.00
C PRO A 301 -17.72 6.69 2.17
N LEU A 302 -17.70 7.79 2.91
CA LEU A 302 -16.85 7.91 4.10
C LEU A 302 -17.54 7.33 5.34
N ASP A 303 -18.86 7.36 5.43
CA ASP A 303 -19.66 6.92 6.58
C ASP A 303 -19.76 5.39 6.74
N VAL A 304 -19.65 4.64 5.63
CA VAL A 304 -19.73 3.16 5.61
C VAL A 304 -18.58 2.53 4.84
N ASP A 305 -18.19 1.31 5.21
CA ASP A 305 -17.14 0.58 4.48
C ASP A 305 -17.60 0.16 3.07
N PRO A 306 -16.69 0.01 2.08
CA PRO A 306 -17.07 -0.25 0.68
C PRO A 306 -17.88 -1.52 0.48
N LYS A 307 -17.70 -2.54 1.32
CA LYS A 307 -18.43 -3.80 1.22
C LYS A 307 -19.88 -3.63 1.67
N LEU A 308 -20.09 -2.88 2.74
CA LEU A 308 -21.43 -2.50 3.20
C LEU A 308 -22.11 -1.56 2.20
N ALA A 309 -21.41 -0.54 1.70
CA ALA A 309 -21.92 0.36 0.66
C ALA A 309 -22.42 -0.41 -0.55
N TRP A 310 -21.62 -1.37 -1.04
CA TRP A 310 -22.00 -2.26 -2.13
C TRP A 310 -23.27 -3.06 -1.83
N ALA A 311 -23.35 -3.67 -0.64
CA ALA A 311 -24.49 -4.49 -0.26
C ALA A 311 -25.79 -3.69 -0.12
N LEU A 312 -25.70 -2.42 0.31
CA LEU A 312 -26.83 -1.50 0.39
C LEU A 312 -27.29 -1.02 -0.99
N ALA A 313 -26.38 -0.89 -1.95
CA ALA A 313 -26.71 -0.54 -3.33
C ALA A 313 -27.30 -1.71 -4.14
N HIS A 314 -26.95 -2.96 -3.78
CA HIS A 314 -27.36 -4.17 -4.50
C HIS A 314 -28.34 -5.02 -3.69
N ARG A 315 -29.43 -4.40 -3.23
CA ARG A 315 -30.41 -5.08 -2.37
C ARG A 315 -31.11 -6.25 -3.07
N ASP A 316 -31.19 -6.24 -4.39
CA ASP A 316 -31.67 -7.35 -5.22
C ASP A 316 -30.91 -8.67 -4.98
N ARG A 317 -29.66 -8.60 -4.50
CA ARG A 317 -28.81 -9.78 -4.26
C ARG A 317 -28.88 -10.33 -2.83
N PHE A 318 -29.71 -9.74 -1.97
CA PHE A 318 -29.80 -10.09 -0.56
C PHE A 318 -31.26 -10.20 -0.10
N PRO A 319 -31.57 -11.12 0.82
CA PRO A 319 -30.62 -11.86 1.66
C PRO A 319 -30.04 -13.10 0.98
N VAL A 320 -28.79 -13.44 1.33
CA VAL A 320 -28.09 -14.63 0.82
C VAL A 320 -28.42 -15.85 1.68
N ASP A 321 -28.96 -16.90 1.07
CA ASP A 321 -29.14 -18.19 1.75
C ASP A 321 -27.79 -18.91 1.90
N LEU A 322 -27.29 -18.99 3.14
CA LEU A 322 -25.98 -19.57 3.45
C LEU A 322 -25.93 -21.11 3.23
N ASN A 323 -27.08 -21.77 3.21
CA ASN A 323 -27.16 -23.20 2.95
C ASN A 323 -27.03 -23.55 1.46
N VAL A 324 -27.17 -22.58 0.55
CA VAL A 324 -27.16 -22.81 -0.90
C VAL A 324 -26.07 -22.01 -1.60
N ALA A 325 -25.91 -20.72 -1.27
CA ALA A 325 -25.05 -19.80 -1.99
C ALA A 325 -23.58 -20.24 -2.05
N PRO A 326 -22.86 -20.01 -3.16
CA PRO A 326 -21.45 -20.38 -3.26
C PRO A 326 -20.58 -19.53 -2.31
N ALA A 327 -19.40 -20.06 -1.94
CA ALA A 327 -18.48 -19.41 -0.99
C ALA A 327 -18.15 -17.96 -1.37
N ARG A 328 -18.00 -17.66 -2.67
CA ARG A 328 -17.73 -16.30 -3.15
C ARG A 328 -18.88 -15.35 -2.86
N THR A 329 -20.12 -15.76 -3.09
CA THR A 329 -21.32 -14.94 -2.76
C THR A 329 -21.42 -14.72 -1.26
N ILE A 330 -21.22 -15.76 -0.45
CA ILE A 330 -21.19 -15.66 1.02
C ILE A 330 -20.11 -14.67 1.47
N ALA A 331 -18.92 -14.73 0.85
CA ALA A 331 -17.82 -13.84 1.16
C ALA A 331 -18.12 -12.37 0.78
N ARG A 332 -19.12 -12.08 -0.05
CA ARG A 332 -19.55 -10.70 -0.37
C ARG A 332 -20.54 -10.14 0.67
N VAL A 333 -21.04 -10.94 1.61
CA VAL A 333 -21.90 -10.48 2.71
C VAL A 333 -21.11 -9.60 3.70
N PRO A 334 -21.57 -8.38 4.06
CA PRO A 334 -20.94 -7.56 5.10
C PRO A 334 -20.77 -8.32 6.41
N GLY A 335 -19.58 -8.25 7.02
CA GLY A 335 -19.27 -8.97 8.26
C GLY A 335 -18.86 -10.44 8.11
N ILE A 336 -18.88 -11.03 6.91
CA ILE A 336 -18.34 -12.37 6.63
C ILE A 336 -17.10 -12.29 5.75
N GLY A 337 -15.94 -12.72 6.26
CA GLY A 337 -14.71 -12.80 5.49
C GLY A 337 -14.56 -14.10 4.69
N MET A 338 -13.64 -14.13 3.72
CA MET A 338 -13.39 -15.31 2.86
C MET A 338 -13.11 -16.61 3.65
N ARG A 339 -12.37 -16.51 4.77
CA ARG A 339 -12.12 -17.65 5.66
C ARG A 339 -13.41 -18.21 6.26
N ASN A 340 -14.29 -17.35 6.77
CA ASN A 340 -15.57 -17.78 7.33
C ASN A 340 -16.52 -18.27 6.24
N ALA A 341 -16.50 -17.68 5.05
CA ALA A 341 -17.28 -18.17 3.91
C ALA A 341 -16.93 -19.62 3.53
N LYS A 342 -15.64 -19.97 3.50
CA LYS A 342 -15.18 -21.36 3.30
C LYS A 342 -15.67 -22.29 4.41
N ARG A 343 -15.49 -21.89 5.67
CA ARG A 343 -15.97 -22.66 6.84
C ARG A 343 -17.49 -22.88 6.83
N ILE A 344 -18.28 -21.91 6.38
CA ILE A 344 -19.73 -22.05 6.23
C ILE A 344 -20.08 -23.10 5.15
N VAL A 345 -19.39 -23.07 4.01
CA VAL A 345 -19.58 -24.07 2.94
C VAL A 345 -19.11 -25.46 3.34
N GLU A 346 -18.09 -25.57 4.19
CA GLU A 346 -17.68 -26.85 4.77
C GLU A 346 -18.74 -27.35 5.78
N LEU A 347 -19.20 -26.48 6.68
CA LEU A 347 -20.19 -26.82 7.71
C LEU A 347 -21.50 -27.34 7.10
N ARG A 348 -21.99 -26.71 6.02
CA ARG A 348 -23.25 -27.11 5.39
C ARG A 348 -23.27 -28.52 4.80
N ARG A 349 -22.09 -29.12 4.57
CA ARG A 349 -21.97 -30.53 4.14
C ARG A 349 -22.35 -31.50 5.26
N ALA A 350 -22.18 -31.11 6.52
CA ALA A 350 -22.49 -31.93 7.67
C ALA A 350 -23.90 -31.68 8.22
N ARG A 351 -24.37 -30.43 8.19
CA ARG A 351 -25.69 -30.04 8.72
C ARG A 351 -26.12 -28.70 8.14
N ARG A 352 -27.42 -28.39 8.20
CA ARG A 352 -27.87 -27.03 7.84
C ARG A 352 -27.26 -25.99 8.78
N VAL A 353 -26.73 -24.91 8.20
CA VAL A 353 -26.14 -23.77 8.88
C VAL A 353 -27.26 -22.99 9.57
N ARG A 354 -27.03 -22.69 10.86
CA ARG A 354 -27.94 -21.96 11.75
C ARG A 354 -27.33 -20.63 12.19
N TYR A 355 -28.16 -19.73 12.72
CA TYR A 355 -27.72 -18.42 13.21
C TYR A 355 -26.56 -18.53 14.22
N GLN A 356 -26.67 -19.46 15.17
CA GLN A 356 -25.65 -19.67 16.21
C GLN A 356 -24.29 -20.10 15.64
N ASP A 357 -24.26 -20.71 14.47
CA ASP A 357 -23.01 -21.11 13.82
C ASP A 357 -22.21 -19.87 13.37
N LEU A 358 -22.89 -18.81 12.93
CA LEU A 358 -22.25 -17.55 12.56
C LEU A 358 -21.68 -16.82 13.78
N VAL A 359 -22.38 -16.88 14.92
CA VAL A 359 -21.89 -16.36 16.21
C VAL A 359 -20.62 -17.10 16.63
N ARG A 360 -20.62 -18.44 16.56
CA ARG A 360 -19.46 -19.28 16.90
C ARG A 360 -18.26 -19.03 15.97
N LEU A 361 -18.51 -18.73 14.70
CA LEU A 361 -17.49 -18.31 13.73
C LEU A 361 -17.00 -16.87 13.96
N ARG A 362 -17.51 -16.17 14.98
CA ARG A 362 -17.18 -14.77 15.32
C ARG A 362 -17.44 -13.81 14.15
N CYS A 363 -18.48 -14.08 13.37
CA CYS A 363 -18.95 -13.13 12.37
C CYS A 363 -19.50 -11.87 13.06
N SER A 364 -19.38 -10.70 12.42
CA SER A 364 -19.89 -9.44 12.95
C SER A 364 -21.42 -9.39 12.82
N MET A 365 -22.14 -10.02 13.76
CA MET A 365 -23.56 -10.32 13.61
C MET A 365 -24.44 -9.10 13.35
N ASP A 366 -24.12 -7.93 13.93
CA ASP A 366 -24.87 -6.69 13.65
C ASP A 366 -24.79 -6.27 12.18
N LYS A 367 -23.65 -6.51 11.53
CA LYS A 367 -23.48 -6.27 10.11
C LYS A 367 -24.08 -7.38 9.26
N VAL A 368 -24.06 -8.63 9.72
CA VAL A 368 -24.47 -9.81 8.93
C VAL A 368 -25.99 -9.97 8.89
N LYS A 369 -26.67 -9.75 10.02
CA LYS A 369 -28.09 -10.06 10.21
C LYS A 369 -29.02 -9.55 9.10
N PRO A 370 -28.86 -8.35 8.50
CA PRO A 370 -29.78 -7.87 7.48
C PRO A 370 -29.64 -8.59 6.12
N PHE A 371 -28.53 -9.31 5.90
CA PHE A 371 -28.10 -9.76 4.58
C PHE A 371 -28.11 -11.28 4.40
N VAL A 372 -28.54 -12.07 5.39
CA VAL A 372 -28.43 -13.54 5.31
C VAL A 372 -29.70 -14.27 5.71
N VAL A 373 -29.91 -15.43 5.12
CA VAL A 373 -30.85 -16.45 5.58
C VAL A 373 -30.06 -17.68 6.06
N THR A 374 -30.49 -18.25 7.18
CA THR A 374 -30.02 -19.54 7.67
C THR A 374 -31.21 -20.46 7.93
N ALA A 375 -30.97 -21.69 8.41
CA ALA A 375 -32.04 -22.67 8.62
C ALA A 375 -33.10 -22.20 9.63
N ASP A 376 -32.72 -21.36 10.60
CA ASP A 376 -33.55 -20.89 11.71
C ASP A 376 -33.61 -19.36 11.83
N TYR A 377 -33.12 -18.62 10.83
CA TYR A 377 -33.17 -17.17 10.81
C TYR A 377 -33.46 -16.61 9.42
N ARG A 378 -34.40 -15.65 9.38
CA ARG A 378 -34.64 -14.76 8.25
C ARG A 378 -34.64 -13.31 8.76
N PRO A 379 -34.10 -12.36 8.00
CA PRO A 379 -34.06 -10.97 8.43
C PRO A 379 -35.50 -10.42 8.50
N PRO A 380 -35.94 -9.88 9.65
CA PRO A 380 -37.29 -9.34 9.81
C PRO A 380 -37.56 -8.08 8.95
N LEU A 381 -36.53 -7.58 8.26
CA LEU A 381 -36.53 -6.35 7.48
C LEU A 381 -35.90 -6.57 6.08
N SER A 382 -36.26 -7.63 5.36
CA SER A 382 -35.86 -7.75 3.94
C SER A 382 -36.31 -6.54 3.12
N GLU A 383 -37.33 -5.80 3.58
CA GLU A 383 -37.95 -4.64 2.93
C GLU A 383 -37.53 -3.27 3.50
N ALA A 384 -36.68 -3.19 4.55
CA ALA A 384 -36.25 -1.89 5.05
C ALA A 384 -35.49 -1.12 3.95
N PRO A 385 -35.80 0.17 3.72
CA PRO A 385 -35.05 1.00 2.79
C PRO A 385 -33.55 0.99 3.14
N SER A 386 -32.70 0.96 2.11
CA SER A 386 -31.24 0.96 2.30
C SER A 386 -30.75 2.11 3.18
N ASP A 387 -31.41 3.27 3.15
CA ASP A 387 -31.06 4.43 3.99
C ASP A 387 -31.28 4.21 5.48
N THR A 388 -32.28 3.40 5.85
CA THR A 388 -32.53 3.02 7.24
C THR A 388 -31.44 2.08 7.74
N LEU A 389 -31.07 1.08 6.93
CA LEU A 389 -29.96 0.18 7.24
C LEU A 389 -28.61 0.93 7.27
N ARG A 390 -28.41 1.87 6.35
CA ARG A 390 -27.21 2.72 6.32
C ARG A 390 -27.07 3.50 7.61
N ARG A 391 -28.12 4.20 8.06
CA ARG A 391 -28.08 4.94 9.33
C ARG A 391 -27.83 4.05 10.54
N ALA A 392 -28.40 2.84 10.58
CA ALA A 392 -28.19 1.91 11.68
C ALA A 392 -26.80 1.26 11.71
N LEU A 393 -26.12 1.18 10.56
CA LEU A 393 -24.82 0.51 10.40
C LEU A 393 -23.65 1.48 10.13
N ALA A 394 -23.95 2.75 9.89
CA ALA A 394 -22.97 3.79 9.74
C ALA A 394 -22.23 4.00 11.06
N THR A 395 -20.93 4.17 10.94
CA THR A 395 -20.09 4.70 12.02
C THR A 395 -19.95 6.19 11.78
N GLU A 396 -20.09 7.02 12.82
CA GLU A 396 -19.76 8.44 12.68
C GLU A 396 -18.33 8.57 12.15
N PRO A 397 -18.11 9.39 11.11
CA PRO A 397 -16.78 9.58 10.54
C PRO A 397 -15.90 10.31 11.56
N VAL A 398 -15.12 9.54 12.32
CA VAL A 398 -14.07 10.09 13.18
C VAL A 398 -12.92 10.49 12.27
N GLN A 399 -12.63 11.79 12.20
CA GLN A 399 -11.43 12.28 11.51
C GLN A 399 -10.21 11.67 12.18
N LEU A 400 -9.50 10.79 11.48
CA LEU A 400 -8.20 10.32 11.92
C LEU A 400 -7.24 11.52 11.91
N SER A 401 -6.44 11.68 12.96
CA SER A 401 -5.42 12.72 13.01
C SER A 401 -4.27 12.37 12.06
N LEU A 402 -3.80 13.35 11.28
CA LEU A 402 -2.50 13.28 10.63
C LEU A 402 -1.45 13.16 11.74
N LEU A 403 -0.64 12.09 11.66
CA LEU A 403 0.46 11.82 12.59
C LEU A 403 1.77 12.36 12.03
#